data_AF-A0A7W8GCG9-F1
#
_entry.id   AF-A0A7W8GCG9-F1
#
_cell.length_a   1.000
_cell.length_b   1.000
_cell.length_c   1.000
_cell.angle_alpha   90.00
_cell.angle_beta   90.00
_cell.angle_gamma   90.00
#
_symmetry.space_group_name_H-M   'P 1'
#
loop_
_entity.id
_entity.type
_entity.pdbx_description
1 polymer ?
#
loop_
_entity_poly.entity_id
_entity_poly.type
_entity_poly.pdbx_seq_one_letter_code
_entity_poly.pdbx_strand_id
1 'polypeptide(L)'
;MADYERWPLWMSLENVDPLTLMLAPELTARLLSWAEAFDSSLDMENAPAPLPMQAAFLRDGEDERHSFEREGHTLWRLLQAARPDLHVTYHSTLLGRELNPDEDELLDLLDDAGKVRGVLWRSASEGVRHKRGVTAFLRNSRGEVFFPRRAAHKTRWPGALDFSVGGLVLAGETFEEGFRRETREELNLDPPDHPGRLLGEFSPWGTGLRCFTRVYEIRSDATPAFNPLDFSEGVWLAPGRVFALADAGEAVNGDLLEVLRLTYGKSQ
;
A
#
# COMPACT_ATOMS: atom_id res chain seq x y z
N MET A 1 -5.72 20.98 0.94
CA MET A 1 -5.55 21.18 -0.51
C MET A 1 -4.46 22.22 -0.69
N ALA A 2 -3.60 22.06 -1.70
CA ALA A 2 -2.64 23.10 -2.08
C ALA A 2 -3.30 24.08 -3.05
N ASP A 3 -3.14 25.37 -2.82
CA ASP A 3 -3.56 26.44 -3.72
C ASP A 3 -2.67 27.65 -3.46
N TYR A 4 -2.43 28.46 -4.49
CA TYR A 4 -1.44 29.53 -4.45
C TYR A 4 -1.85 30.65 -3.51
N GLU A 5 -0.93 31.05 -2.62
CA GLU A 5 -1.12 32.10 -1.62
C GLU A 5 -2.26 31.78 -0.64
N ARG A 6 -2.51 30.49 -0.38
CA ARG A 6 -3.57 29.99 0.53
C ARG A 6 -2.98 29.11 1.63
N TRP A 7 -3.78 28.92 2.68
CA TRP A 7 -3.46 27.96 3.71
C TRP A 7 -3.74 26.53 3.20
N PRO A 8 -3.08 25.51 3.77
CA PRO A 8 -3.26 24.13 3.32
C PRO A 8 -4.63 23.53 3.65
N LEU A 9 -5.43 24.22 4.48
CA LEU A 9 -6.70 23.73 5.03
C LEU A 9 -7.87 24.59 4.57
N TRP A 10 -8.99 23.92 4.29
CA TRP A 10 -10.18 24.54 3.73
C TRP A 10 -11.43 24.00 4.41
N MET A 11 -12.42 24.86 4.63
CA MET A 11 -13.73 24.48 5.17
C MET A 11 -14.82 25.22 4.40
N SER A 12 -15.69 24.49 3.69
CA SER A 12 -16.78 25.08 2.91
C SER A 12 -16.33 26.21 1.95
N LEU A 13 -15.18 26.03 1.28
CA LEU A 13 -14.51 27.01 0.40
C LEU A 13 -13.84 28.20 1.12
N GLU A 14 -13.82 28.22 2.45
CA GLU A 14 -13.07 29.20 3.23
C GLU A 14 -11.67 28.68 3.55
N ASN A 15 -10.68 29.57 3.42
CA ASN A 15 -9.28 29.28 3.73
C ASN A 15 -9.07 29.27 5.25
N VAL A 16 -8.64 28.15 5.82
CA VAL A 16 -8.53 27.95 7.27
C VAL A 16 -7.07 28.05 7.71
N ASP A 17 -6.78 29.03 8.58
CA ASP A 17 -5.47 29.17 9.21
C ASP A 17 -5.21 27.97 10.17
N PRO A 18 -4.18 27.13 9.92
CA PRO A 18 -3.88 25.99 10.79
C PRO A 18 -3.61 26.36 12.26
N LEU A 19 -3.20 27.60 12.56
CA LEU A 19 -3.01 28.08 13.93
C LEU A 19 -4.32 28.12 14.73
N THR A 20 -5.47 28.22 14.06
CA THR A 20 -6.79 28.25 14.70
C THR A 20 -7.27 26.87 15.16
N LEU A 21 -6.64 25.79 14.68
CA LEU A 21 -7.06 24.42 14.94
C LEU A 21 -6.44 23.79 16.19
N MET A 22 -5.64 24.55 16.95
CA MET A 22 -4.97 24.10 18.18
C MET A 22 -4.17 22.80 18.01
N LEU A 23 -3.54 22.62 16.84
CA LEU A 23 -2.69 21.48 16.53
C LEU A 23 -1.35 21.58 17.26
N ALA A 24 -0.62 20.46 17.35
CA ALA A 24 0.76 20.47 17.83
C ALA A 24 1.62 21.42 16.96
N PRO A 25 2.52 22.24 17.55
CA PRO A 25 3.31 23.21 16.81
C PRO A 25 4.09 22.61 15.63
N GLU A 26 4.58 21.38 15.77
CA GLU A 26 5.32 20.67 14.73
C GLU A 26 4.43 20.32 13.53
N LEU A 27 3.19 19.91 13.77
CA LEU A 27 2.22 19.61 12.72
C LEU A 27 1.80 20.88 11.99
N THR A 28 1.53 21.96 12.74
CA THR A 28 1.23 23.27 12.17
C THR A 28 2.37 23.77 11.29
N ALA A 29 3.62 23.71 11.77
CA ALA A 29 4.78 24.16 11.00
C ALA A 29 4.95 23.37 9.69
N ARG A 30 4.75 22.05 9.73
CA ARG A 30 4.83 21.22 8.51
C ARG A 30 3.69 21.48 7.53
N LEU A 31 2.47 21.71 8.01
CA LEU A 31 1.35 22.13 7.16
C LEU A 31 1.68 23.43 6.42
N LEU A 32 2.20 24.43 7.14
CA LEU A 32 2.59 25.71 6.53
C LEU A 32 3.74 25.56 5.54
N SER A 33 4.78 24.80 5.89
CA SER A 33 5.91 24.53 4.99
C SER A 33 5.48 23.76 3.74
N TRP A 34 4.49 22.87 3.85
CA TRP A 34 3.91 22.17 2.70
C TRP A 34 3.18 23.11 1.76
N ALA A 35 2.39 24.07 2.27
CA ALA A 35 1.76 25.08 1.42
C ALA A 35 2.81 26.01 0.76
N GLU A 36 3.80 26.47 1.53
CA GLU A 36 4.87 27.35 1.03
C GLU A 36 5.69 26.70 -0.10
N ALA A 37 5.92 25.39 -0.03
CA ALA A 37 6.59 24.64 -1.11
C ALA A 37 5.78 24.65 -2.42
N PHE A 38 4.45 24.65 -2.33
CA PHE A 38 3.60 24.79 -3.50
C PHE A 38 3.69 26.21 -4.05
N ASP A 39 3.61 27.22 -3.19
CA ASP A 39 3.74 28.63 -3.55
C ASP A 39 5.07 28.95 -4.24
N SER A 40 6.16 28.34 -3.78
CA SER A 40 7.49 28.55 -4.38
C SER A 40 7.60 28.06 -5.83
N SER A 41 6.63 27.28 -6.31
CA SER A 41 6.58 26.81 -7.70
C SER A 41 5.92 27.81 -8.65
N LEU A 42 5.34 28.90 -8.15
CA LEU A 42 4.64 29.88 -8.99
C LEU A 42 5.64 30.83 -9.69
N ASP A 43 5.62 30.86 -11.02
CA ASP A 43 6.23 31.94 -11.81
C ASP A 43 5.13 32.93 -12.25
N MET A 44 5.00 34.04 -11.51
CA MET A 44 4.01 35.09 -11.79
C MET A 44 4.37 35.95 -13.01
N GLU A 45 5.61 35.92 -13.48
CA GLU A 45 6.11 36.84 -14.49
C GLU A 45 6.23 36.20 -15.89
N ASN A 46 6.53 34.89 -15.99
CA ASN A 46 6.75 34.21 -17.27
C ASN A 46 6.15 32.80 -17.31
N ALA A 47 4.86 32.65 -17.63
CA ALA A 47 4.28 31.31 -17.77
C ALA A 47 4.62 30.67 -19.13
N PRO A 48 5.43 29.59 -19.12
CA PRO A 48 4.83 28.32 -19.55
C PRO A 48 5.10 27.14 -18.61
N ALA A 49 5.95 27.25 -17.58
CA ALA A 49 6.22 26.17 -16.64
C ALA A 49 6.48 26.69 -15.20
N PRO A 50 6.01 26.00 -14.15
CA PRO A 50 6.26 26.36 -12.75
C PRO A 50 7.74 26.19 -12.37
N LEU A 51 8.20 27.00 -11.41
CA LEU A 51 9.50 26.85 -10.76
C LEU A 51 9.57 25.53 -9.96
N PRO A 52 10.78 25.01 -9.67
CA PRO A 52 10.95 23.89 -8.75
C PRO A 52 10.44 24.23 -7.34
N MET A 53 9.84 23.24 -6.67
CA MET A 53 9.44 23.38 -5.27
C MET A 53 10.67 23.50 -4.37
N GLN A 54 10.57 24.27 -3.29
CA GLN A 54 11.63 24.40 -2.29
C GLN A 54 11.08 24.00 -0.93
N ALA A 55 11.48 22.82 -0.44
CA ALA A 55 11.05 22.31 0.85
C ALA A 55 12.04 21.34 1.47
N ALA A 56 12.07 21.28 2.80
CA ALA A 56 12.92 20.36 3.55
C ALA A 56 12.46 18.88 3.45
N PHE A 57 11.20 18.63 3.07
CA PHE A 57 10.67 17.27 2.91
C PHE A 57 10.92 16.68 1.51
N LEU A 58 11.48 17.46 0.57
CA LEU A 58 11.83 16.94 -0.75
C LEU A 58 12.95 15.90 -0.62
N ARG A 59 12.80 14.78 -1.32
CA ARG A 59 13.70 13.63 -1.19
C ARG A 59 14.61 13.52 -2.41
N ASP A 60 15.91 13.33 -2.16
CA ASP A 60 16.88 13.08 -3.21
C ASP A 60 16.50 11.82 -4.02
N GLY A 61 16.42 11.97 -5.34
CA GLY A 61 16.07 10.88 -6.25
C GLY A 61 14.57 10.58 -6.37
N GLU A 62 13.71 11.37 -5.72
CA GLU A 62 12.26 11.35 -5.89
C GLU A 62 11.79 12.62 -6.62
N ASP A 63 10.84 12.51 -7.54
CA ASP A 63 10.24 13.66 -8.22
C ASP A 63 9.54 14.59 -7.20
N GLU A 64 9.66 15.91 -7.39
CA GLU A 64 9.15 16.90 -6.44
C GLU A 64 7.65 16.76 -6.19
N ARG A 65 6.84 16.48 -7.23
CA ARG A 65 5.39 16.29 -7.07
C ARG A 65 5.08 15.03 -6.28
N HIS A 66 5.90 13.98 -6.42
CA HIS A 66 5.74 12.77 -5.63
C HIS A 66 6.16 12.98 -4.17
N SER A 67 7.25 13.72 -3.91
CA SER A 67 7.65 14.12 -2.57
C SER A 67 6.56 14.99 -1.89
N PHE A 68 5.99 15.93 -2.64
CA PHE A 68 4.89 16.79 -2.21
C PHE A 68 3.64 15.98 -1.85
N GLU A 69 3.24 15.05 -2.71
CA GLU A 69 2.09 14.19 -2.47
C GLU A 69 2.29 13.31 -1.23
N ARG A 70 3.50 12.76 -1.06
CA ARG A 70 3.86 11.93 0.10
C ARG A 70 3.76 12.70 1.41
N GLU A 71 4.29 13.92 1.45
CA GLU A 71 4.20 14.78 2.63
C GLU A 71 2.74 15.18 2.89
N GLY A 72 2.00 15.57 1.85
CA GLY A 72 0.58 15.93 1.94
C GLY A 72 -0.26 14.80 2.54
N HIS A 73 -0.07 13.57 2.07
CA HIS A 73 -0.73 12.38 2.62
C HIS A 73 -0.29 12.09 4.06
N THR A 74 0.99 12.30 4.41
CA THR A 74 1.48 12.15 5.80
C THR A 74 0.81 13.16 6.73
N LEU A 75 0.75 14.43 6.34
CA LEU A 75 0.09 15.49 7.08
C LEU A 75 -1.41 15.25 7.20
N TRP A 76 -2.04 14.74 6.14
CA TRP A 76 -3.44 14.36 6.18
C TRP A 76 -3.75 13.30 7.24
N ARG A 77 -2.93 12.26 7.37
CA ARG A 77 -3.09 11.23 8.42
C ARG A 77 -2.84 11.80 9.82
N LEU A 78 -1.80 12.63 9.98
CA LEU A 78 -1.51 13.28 11.27
C LEU A 78 -2.63 14.23 11.70
N LEU A 79 -3.22 14.95 10.76
CA LEU A 79 -4.34 15.86 11.04
C LEU A 79 -5.60 15.09 11.47
N GLN A 80 -5.93 13.98 10.80
CA GLN A 80 -7.03 13.09 11.22
C GLN A 80 -6.82 12.56 12.64
N ALA A 81 -5.60 12.13 12.96
CA ALA A 81 -5.28 11.66 14.31
C ALA A 81 -5.34 12.77 15.37
N ALA A 82 -4.92 13.99 15.02
CA ALA A 82 -4.96 15.14 15.91
C ALA A 82 -6.37 15.71 16.12
N ARG A 83 -7.24 15.57 15.13
CA ARG A 83 -8.62 16.09 15.12
C ARG A 83 -9.62 15.01 14.68
N PRO A 84 -9.82 13.95 15.49
CA PRO A 84 -10.77 12.89 15.19
C PRO A 84 -12.23 13.39 15.21
N ASP A 85 -12.47 14.59 15.72
CA ASP A 85 -13.76 15.28 15.69
C ASP A 85 -14.11 15.84 14.29
N LEU A 86 -13.12 15.91 13.38
CA LEU A 86 -13.30 16.43 12.03
C LEU A 86 -13.28 15.29 11.00
N HIS A 87 -14.15 15.39 10.00
CA HIS A 87 -14.02 14.62 8.76
C HIS A 87 -13.04 15.35 7.83
N VAL A 88 -11.81 14.86 7.75
CA VAL A 88 -10.75 15.49 6.97
C VAL A 88 -10.57 14.74 5.66
N THR A 89 -10.82 15.42 4.54
CA THR A 89 -10.52 14.90 3.19
C THR A 89 -9.16 15.39 2.71
N TYR A 90 -8.62 14.75 1.67
CA TYR A 90 -7.36 15.17 1.05
C TYR A 90 -7.50 15.32 -0.46
N HIS A 91 -7.09 16.48 -0.96
CA HIS A 91 -7.02 16.72 -2.39
C HIS A 91 -5.65 16.27 -2.93
N SER A 92 -5.65 15.15 -3.64
CA SER A 92 -4.47 14.61 -4.28
C SER A 92 -4.07 15.44 -5.49
N THR A 93 -2.82 15.89 -5.53
CA THR A 93 -2.26 16.57 -6.70
C THR A 93 -1.92 15.59 -7.82
N LEU A 94 -1.63 14.33 -7.48
CA LEU A 94 -1.39 13.27 -8.47
C LEU A 94 -2.68 12.76 -9.13
N LEU A 95 -3.80 12.70 -8.41
CA LEU A 95 -5.09 12.27 -8.97
C LEU A 95 -5.95 13.44 -9.47
N GLY A 96 -5.66 14.67 -9.02
CA GLY A 96 -6.45 15.86 -9.35
C GLY A 96 -7.88 15.81 -8.77
N ARG A 97 -8.05 15.15 -7.62
CA ARG A 97 -9.36 14.99 -6.97
C ARG A 97 -9.23 14.84 -5.46
N GLU A 98 -10.37 15.03 -4.79
CA GLU A 98 -10.51 14.75 -3.37
C GLU A 98 -10.60 13.24 -3.09
N LEU A 99 -10.03 12.84 -1.95
CA LEU A 99 -10.05 11.51 -1.36
C LEU A 99 -10.65 11.58 0.05
N ASN A 100 -11.56 10.66 0.32
CA ASN A 100 -12.03 10.40 1.68
C ASN A 100 -11.03 9.52 2.45
N PRO A 101 -11.07 9.56 3.80
CA PRO A 101 -10.41 8.56 4.62
C PRO A 101 -10.75 7.15 4.12
N ASP A 102 -9.75 6.27 4.09
CA ASP A 102 -9.85 4.85 3.68
C ASP A 102 -10.31 4.58 2.23
N GLU A 103 -10.47 5.61 1.39
CA GLU A 103 -10.91 5.44 0.01
C GLU A 103 -9.82 4.82 -0.89
N ASP A 104 -8.56 5.17 -0.65
CA ASP A 104 -7.43 4.74 -1.45
C ASP A 104 -6.14 4.67 -0.62
N GLU A 105 -5.16 3.94 -1.13
CA GLU A 105 -3.89 3.68 -0.46
C GLU A 105 -2.73 4.29 -1.25
N LEU A 106 -1.89 5.07 -0.58
CA LEU A 106 -0.65 5.55 -1.18
C LEU A 106 0.42 4.46 -1.09
N LEU A 107 1.08 4.18 -2.21
CA LEU A 107 2.11 3.15 -2.37
C LEU A 107 3.43 3.80 -2.78
N ASP A 108 4.56 3.14 -2.47
CA ASP A 108 5.84 3.54 -3.04
C ASP A 108 5.95 3.11 -4.51
N LEU A 109 6.39 4.04 -5.36
CA LEU A 109 6.79 3.81 -6.73
C LEU A 109 8.31 3.58 -6.76
N LEU A 110 8.72 2.42 -7.26
CA LEU A 110 10.12 1.99 -7.31
C LEU A 110 10.78 2.26 -8.67
N ASP A 111 12.10 2.14 -8.71
CA ASP A 111 12.89 1.95 -9.93
C ASP A 111 13.16 0.46 -10.19
N ASP A 112 13.89 0.15 -11.26
CA ASP A 112 14.22 -1.24 -11.63
C ASP A 112 15.13 -1.93 -10.61
N ALA A 113 15.88 -1.14 -9.82
CA ALA A 113 16.74 -1.62 -8.74
C ALA A 113 15.98 -1.82 -7.41
N GLY A 114 14.67 -1.54 -7.38
CA GLY A 114 13.83 -1.65 -6.19
C GLY A 114 13.97 -0.48 -5.21
N LYS A 115 14.57 0.65 -5.63
CA LYS A 115 14.67 1.86 -4.82
C LYS A 115 13.45 2.75 -5.05
N VAL A 116 13.02 3.45 -4.00
CA VAL A 116 11.90 4.39 -4.09
C VAL A 116 12.30 5.60 -4.93
N ARG A 117 11.46 5.95 -5.91
CA ARG A 117 11.61 7.13 -6.78
C ARG A 117 10.38 8.03 -6.77
N GLY A 118 9.34 7.65 -6.03
CA GLY A 118 8.04 8.31 -6.06
C GLY A 118 7.00 7.62 -5.20
N VAL A 119 5.78 8.14 -5.27
CA VAL A 119 4.55 7.48 -4.81
C VAL A 119 3.54 7.32 -5.94
N LEU A 120 2.59 6.42 -5.76
CA LEU A 120 1.38 6.33 -6.57
C LEU A 120 0.22 5.85 -5.72
N TRP A 121 -0.99 6.27 -6.07
CA TRP A 121 -2.20 5.76 -5.46
C TRP A 121 -2.55 4.37 -5.99
N ARG A 122 -3.11 3.51 -5.15
CA ARG A 122 -3.48 2.13 -5.52
C ARG A 122 -4.50 2.11 -6.65
N SER A 123 -5.46 3.04 -6.68
CA SER A 123 -6.39 3.20 -7.81
C SER A 123 -5.71 3.47 -9.16
N ALA A 124 -4.53 4.11 -9.14
CA ALA A 124 -3.70 4.38 -10.32
C ALA A 124 -2.60 3.33 -10.57
N SER A 125 -2.59 2.22 -9.82
CA SER A 125 -1.50 1.24 -9.85
C SER A 125 -1.71 0.09 -10.84
N GLU A 126 -2.79 0.08 -11.60
CA GLU A 126 -3.07 -1.00 -12.56
C GLU A 126 -1.99 -1.06 -13.66
N GLY A 127 -1.53 -2.27 -13.99
CA GLY A 127 -0.39 -2.47 -14.90
C GLY A 127 0.99 -2.03 -14.37
N VAL A 128 1.08 -1.26 -13.28
CA VAL A 128 2.37 -0.78 -12.74
C VAL A 128 3.05 -1.90 -11.94
N ARG A 129 4.26 -2.28 -12.35
CA ARG A 129 5.08 -3.32 -11.68
C ARG A 129 6.04 -2.79 -10.62
N HIS A 130 6.37 -1.51 -10.67
CA HIS A 130 7.30 -0.83 -9.77
C HIS A 130 6.69 -0.52 -8.39
N LYS A 131 6.13 -1.52 -7.73
CA LYS A 131 5.54 -1.41 -6.39
C LYS A 131 6.01 -2.58 -5.53
N ARG A 132 5.72 -2.50 -4.23
CA ARG A 132 6.09 -3.52 -3.25
C ARG A 132 4.85 -4.32 -2.85
N GLY A 133 4.98 -5.63 -2.82
CA GLY A 133 3.96 -6.56 -2.35
C GLY A 133 4.51 -7.48 -1.26
N VAL A 134 3.63 -7.90 -0.38
CA VAL A 134 3.90 -8.94 0.62
C VAL A 134 2.89 -10.06 0.44
N THR A 135 3.37 -11.29 0.51
CA THR A 135 2.50 -12.46 0.56
C THR A 135 2.97 -13.41 1.64
N ALA A 136 2.05 -14.20 2.19
CA ALA A 136 2.41 -15.25 3.12
C ALA A 136 1.59 -16.52 2.95
N PHE A 137 2.21 -17.63 3.36
CA PHE A 137 1.57 -18.93 3.46
C PHE A 137 1.49 -19.36 4.92
N LEU A 138 0.27 -19.55 5.43
CA LEU A 138 0.02 -20.18 6.71
C LEU A 138 0.10 -21.68 6.53
N ARG A 139 1.11 -22.31 7.15
CA ARG A 139 1.44 -23.72 6.95
C ARG A 139 1.32 -24.51 8.25
N ASN A 140 0.63 -25.64 8.19
CA ASN A 140 0.46 -26.54 9.33
C ASN A 140 1.59 -27.58 9.43
N SER A 141 1.56 -28.36 10.52
CA SER A 141 2.51 -29.43 10.81
C SER A 141 2.43 -30.60 9.83
N ARG A 142 1.30 -30.78 9.13
CA ARG A 142 1.12 -31.77 8.05
C ARG A 142 1.74 -31.33 6.72
N GLY A 143 2.28 -30.11 6.67
CA GLY A 143 2.90 -29.56 5.48
C GLY A 143 1.92 -28.96 4.48
N GLU A 144 0.64 -28.86 4.83
CA GLU A 144 -0.40 -28.19 4.04
C GLU A 144 -0.38 -26.69 4.31
N VAL A 145 -0.84 -25.93 3.32
CA VAL A 145 -1.00 -24.47 3.37
C VAL A 145 -2.49 -24.13 3.32
N PHE A 146 -2.89 -23.13 4.10
CA PHE A 146 -4.24 -22.58 4.07
C PHE A 146 -4.41 -21.66 2.84
N PHE A 147 -5.20 -22.10 1.86
CA PHE A 147 -5.56 -21.30 0.69
C PHE A 147 -7.00 -20.80 0.85
N PRO A 148 -7.20 -19.51 1.17
CA PRO A 148 -8.52 -18.93 1.21
C PRO A 148 -9.07 -18.66 -0.19
N ARG A 149 -10.39 -18.51 -0.29
CA ARG A 149 -11.08 -18.03 -1.48
C ARG A 149 -11.45 -16.56 -1.31
N ARG A 150 -11.04 -15.72 -2.25
CA ARG A 150 -11.31 -14.27 -2.26
C ARG A 150 -12.80 -13.99 -2.24
N ALA A 151 -13.24 -13.05 -1.40
CA ALA A 151 -14.61 -12.61 -1.33
C ALA A 151 -15.10 -12.07 -2.69
N ALA A 152 -16.38 -12.28 -3.00
CA ALA A 152 -16.94 -12.01 -4.33
C ALA A 152 -16.94 -10.51 -4.72
N HIS A 153 -16.89 -9.61 -3.73
CA HIS A 153 -16.89 -8.16 -3.97
C HIS A 153 -15.49 -7.58 -4.23
N LYS A 154 -14.42 -8.37 -4.11
CA LYS A 154 -13.05 -7.89 -4.35
C LYS A 154 -12.89 -7.54 -5.83
N THR A 155 -12.33 -6.36 -6.11
CA THR A 155 -12.14 -5.85 -7.48
C THR A 155 -11.28 -6.76 -8.37
N ARG A 156 -10.33 -7.50 -7.78
CA ARG A 156 -9.42 -8.39 -8.50
C ARG A 156 -9.64 -9.84 -8.03
N TRP A 157 -9.74 -10.74 -9.01
CA TRP A 157 -9.92 -12.19 -8.85
C TRP A 157 -11.02 -12.59 -7.85
N PRO A 158 -12.25 -12.07 -7.96
CA PRO A 158 -13.35 -12.44 -7.07
C PRO A 158 -13.59 -13.96 -7.14
N GLY A 159 -13.70 -14.62 -5.99
CA GLY A 159 -13.95 -16.06 -5.91
C GLY A 159 -12.75 -16.97 -6.25
N ALA A 160 -11.56 -16.43 -6.51
CA ALA A 160 -10.37 -17.23 -6.77
C ALA A 160 -9.68 -17.70 -5.48
N LEU A 161 -8.97 -18.82 -5.52
CA LEU A 161 -8.03 -19.22 -4.47
C LEU A 161 -6.85 -18.23 -4.40
N ASP A 162 -6.41 -17.93 -3.19
CA ASP A 162 -5.39 -16.91 -2.93
C ASP A 162 -4.28 -17.39 -1.98
N PHE A 163 -3.28 -16.52 -1.77
CA PHE A 163 -2.35 -16.60 -0.64
C PHE A 163 -3.09 -16.60 0.69
N SER A 164 -2.47 -17.11 1.76
CA SER A 164 -3.04 -16.97 3.11
C SER A 164 -3.07 -15.50 3.54
N VAL A 165 -2.07 -14.73 3.13
CA VAL A 165 -1.99 -13.26 3.29
C VAL A 165 -1.48 -12.67 1.98
N GLY A 166 -2.07 -11.59 1.47
CA GLY A 166 -1.61 -10.94 0.25
C GLY A 166 -2.00 -9.48 0.09
N GLY A 167 -1.02 -8.58 0.08
CA GLY A 167 -1.27 -7.15 -0.04
C GLY A 167 -0.11 -6.33 -0.59
N LEU A 168 -0.35 -5.03 -0.77
CA LEU A 168 0.65 -4.07 -1.21
C LEU A 168 1.23 -3.35 0.01
N VAL A 169 2.52 -3.04 -0.05
CA VAL A 169 3.18 -2.30 1.04
C VAL A 169 2.91 -0.81 0.86
N LEU A 170 2.38 -0.16 1.89
CA LEU A 170 2.04 1.25 1.83
C LEU A 170 3.30 2.12 1.71
N ALA A 171 3.13 3.33 1.21
CA ALA A 171 4.21 4.31 1.09
C ALA A 171 4.88 4.53 2.46
N GLY A 172 6.20 4.36 2.52
CA GLY A 172 6.97 4.53 3.76
C GLY A 172 7.00 3.31 4.69
N GLU A 173 6.13 2.31 4.52
CA GLU A 173 6.25 1.04 5.25
C GLU A 173 7.47 0.25 4.77
N THR A 174 8.07 -0.52 5.66
CA THR A 174 8.94 -1.64 5.31
C THR A 174 8.10 -2.85 4.88
N PHE A 175 8.71 -3.83 4.20
CA PHE A 175 8.02 -5.09 3.91
C PHE A 175 7.56 -5.81 5.19
N GLU A 176 8.29 -5.68 6.29
CA GLU A 176 7.90 -6.33 7.54
C GLU A 176 6.65 -5.67 8.14
N GLU A 177 6.57 -4.34 8.13
CA GLU A 177 5.38 -3.62 8.57
C GLU A 177 4.17 -3.96 7.72
N GLY A 178 4.32 -3.97 6.38
CA GLY A 178 3.27 -4.40 5.47
C GLY A 178 2.82 -5.84 5.73
N PHE A 179 3.76 -6.78 5.85
CA PHE A 179 3.44 -8.17 6.20
C PHE A 179 2.65 -8.27 7.52
N ARG A 180 3.06 -7.51 8.54
CA ARG A 180 2.40 -7.53 9.85
C ARG A 180 0.99 -6.94 9.78
N ARG A 181 0.79 -5.85 9.04
CA ARG A 181 -0.51 -5.21 8.84
C ARG A 181 -1.48 -6.16 8.11
N GLU A 182 -1.08 -6.66 6.95
CA GLU A 182 -1.92 -7.54 6.12
C GLU A 182 -2.27 -8.85 6.85
N THR A 183 -1.34 -9.41 7.64
CA THR A 183 -1.61 -10.62 8.44
C THR A 183 -2.70 -10.38 9.49
N ARG A 184 -2.72 -9.21 10.11
CA ARG A 184 -3.78 -8.85 11.07
C ARG A 184 -5.10 -8.59 10.36
N GLU A 185 -5.07 -7.84 9.26
CA GLU A 185 -6.26 -7.47 8.48
C GLU A 185 -6.97 -8.69 7.88
N GLU A 186 -6.22 -9.63 7.30
CA GLU A 186 -6.82 -10.74 6.54
C GLU A 186 -7.03 -11.99 7.40
N LEU A 187 -6.14 -12.29 8.37
CA LEU A 187 -6.20 -13.53 9.15
C LEU A 187 -6.55 -13.35 10.64
N ASN A 188 -6.61 -12.11 11.13
CA ASN A 188 -6.74 -11.81 12.57
C ASN A 188 -5.67 -12.51 13.43
N LEU A 189 -4.47 -12.69 12.88
CA LEU A 189 -3.31 -13.22 13.60
C LEU A 189 -2.34 -12.09 13.94
N ASP A 190 -1.76 -12.11 15.13
CA ASP A 190 -0.70 -11.16 15.50
C ASP A 190 0.68 -11.77 15.24
N PRO A 191 1.51 -11.19 14.34
CA PRO A 191 2.83 -11.71 14.01
C PRO A 191 3.82 -11.92 15.16
N PRO A 192 3.79 -11.20 16.30
CA PRO A 192 4.61 -11.54 17.47
C PRO A 192 4.34 -12.96 17.99
N ASP A 193 3.09 -13.42 17.96
CA ASP A 193 2.69 -14.78 18.34
C ASP A 193 2.87 -15.78 17.17
N HIS A 194 2.91 -15.24 15.95
CA HIS A 194 3.00 -15.99 14.70
C HIS A 194 4.10 -15.43 13.78
N PRO A 195 5.39 -15.60 14.14
CA PRO A 195 6.48 -15.00 13.39
C PRO A 195 6.56 -15.56 11.97
N GLY A 196 6.64 -14.66 10.99
CA GLY A 196 6.83 -15.03 9.59
C GLY A 196 8.28 -15.36 9.27
N ARG A 197 8.54 -16.54 8.72
CA ARG A 197 9.86 -16.88 8.14
C ARG A 197 9.90 -16.41 6.69
N LEU A 198 10.88 -15.58 6.34
CA LEU A 198 11.11 -15.19 4.94
C LEU A 198 11.48 -16.42 4.09
N LEU A 199 10.68 -16.71 3.06
CA LEU A 199 10.94 -17.75 2.08
C LEU A 199 11.72 -17.23 0.86
N GLY A 200 11.55 -15.96 0.52
CA GLY A 200 12.26 -15.35 -0.59
C GLY A 200 11.85 -13.92 -0.87
N GLU A 201 12.72 -13.24 -1.62
CA GLU A 201 12.51 -11.91 -2.16
C GLU A 201 12.63 -12.01 -3.68
N PHE A 202 11.63 -11.51 -4.39
CA PHE A 202 11.52 -11.67 -5.84
C PHE A 202 11.29 -10.33 -6.51
N SER A 203 12.04 -10.10 -7.58
CA SER A 203 11.80 -8.99 -8.49
C SER A 203 10.73 -9.39 -9.52
N PRO A 204 9.88 -8.45 -9.99
CA PRO A 204 9.00 -8.70 -11.13
C PRO A 204 9.79 -8.83 -12.45
N TRP A 205 11.09 -8.52 -12.44
CA TRP A 205 11.98 -8.65 -13.59
C TRP A 205 12.56 -10.07 -13.62
N GLY A 206 12.31 -10.78 -14.73
CA GLY A 206 12.70 -12.19 -14.85
C GLY A 206 11.76 -13.17 -14.15
N THR A 207 10.62 -12.70 -13.63
CA THR A 207 9.55 -13.55 -13.07
C THR A 207 8.20 -13.19 -13.68
N GLY A 208 7.19 -14.04 -13.45
CA GLY A 208 5.80 -13.74 -13.79
C GLY A 208 5.11 -12.71 -12.88
N LEU A 209 5.78 -12.21 -11.84
CA LEU A 209 5.15 -11.43 -10.77
C LEU A 209 4.77 -10.02 -11.20
N ARG A 210 3.71 -9.49 -10.58
CA ARG A 210 3.21 -8.14 -10.85
C ARG A 210 3.91 -7.05 -10.06
N CYS A 211 4.77 -7.37 -9.11
CA CYS A 211 5.49 -6.40 -8.28
C CYS A 211 6.71 -7.01 -7.59
N PHE A 212 7.50 -6.18 -6.88
CA PHE A 212 8.56 -6.66 -6.01
C PHE A 212 7.93 -7.32 -4.79
N THR A 213 8.11 -8.63 -4.64
CA THR A 213 7.36 -9.42 -3.65
C THR A 213 8.30 -10.04 -2.64
N ARG A 214 7.98 -9.86 -1.35
CA ARG A 214 8.51 -10.71 -0.28
C ARG A 214 7.49 -11.75 0.14
N VAL A 215 7.95 -12.99 0.25
CA VAL A 215 7.10 -14.13 0.58
C VAL A 215 7.49 -14.69 1.93
N TYR A 216 6.52 -14.81 2.83
CA TYR A 216 6.69 -15.31 4.19
C TYR A 216 5.97 -16.66 4.40
N GLU A 217 6.42 -17.43 5.39
CA GLU A 217 5.71 -18.62 5.88
C GLU A 217 5.38 -18.41 7.36
N ILE A 218 4.10 -18.52 7.70
CA ILE A 218 3.60 -18.50 9.08
C ILE A 218 3.30 -19.94 9.48
N ARG A 219 3.58 -20.33 10.74
CA ARG A 219 3.26 -21.67 11.26
C ARG A 219 2.02 -21.64 12.15
N SER A 220 1.04 -22.49 11.84
CA SER A 220 -0.13 -22.76 12.68
C SER A 220 -0.84 -24.04 12.22
N ASP A 221 -1.33 -24.83 13.16
CA ASP A 221 -2.24 -25.95 12.89
C ASP A 221 -3.72 -25.55 12.94
N ALA A 222 -4.02 -24.35 13.45
CA ALA A 222 -5.38 -23.83 13.54
C ALA A 222 -5.75 -23.09 12.26
N THR A 223 -6.95 -23.36 11.76
CA THR A 223 -7.60 -22.51 10.74
C THR A 223 -7.76 -21.10 11.33
N PRO A 224 -7.27 -20.06 10.65
CA PRO A 224 -7.35 -18.69 11.16
C PRO A 224 -8.79 -18.21 11.16
N ALA A 225 -9.12 -17.30 12.08
CA ALA A 225 -10.38 -16.56 12.07
C ALA A 225 -10.30 -15.46 11.01
N PHE A 226 -10.19 -15.85 9.74
CA PHE A 226 -9.97 -14.92 8.63
C PHE A 226 -11.08 -13.88 8.48
N ASN A 227 -10.73 -12.73 7.94
CA ASN A 227 -11.65 -11.62 7.72
C ASN A 227 -12.64 -11.95 6.59
N PRO A 228 -13.96 -11.96 6.84
CA PRO A 228 -14.96 -12.27 5.82
C PRO A 228 -15.08 -11.19 4.73
N LEU A 229 -14.50 -10.00 4.93
CA LEU A 229 -14.38 -9.00 3.88
C LEU A 229 -13.32 -9.38 2.84
N ASP A 230 -12.31 -10.16 3.22
CA ASP A 230 -11.25 -10.58 2.32
C ASP A 230 -11.53 -11.94 1.70
N PHE A 231 -12.07 -12.87 2.50
CA PHE A 231 -12.25 -14.26 2.10
C PHE A 231 -13.63 -14.82 2.44
N SER A 232 -14.15 -15.71 1.59
CA SER A 232 -15.45 -16.37 1.80
C SER A 232 -15.35 -17.75 2.44
N GLU A 233 -14.24 -18.44 2.20
CA GLU A 233 -13.94 -19.77 2.71
C GLU A 233 -12.43 -20.01 2.64
N GLY A 234 -11.96 -21.16 3.13
CA GLY A 234 -10.58 -21.58 2.91
C GLY A 234 -10.35 -23.06 3.14
N VAL A 235 -9.29 -23.57 2.53
CA VAL A 235 -8.98 -25.00 2.51
C VAL A 235 -7.50 -25.24 2.78
N TRP A 236 -7.20 -26.28 3.55
CA TRP A 236 -5.84 -26.77 3.74
C TRP A 236 -5.47 -27.71 2.60
N LEU A 237 -4.45 -27.36 1.83
CA LEU A 237 -3.96 -28.18 0.70
C LEU A 237 -2.44 -28.29 0.73
N ALA A 238 -1.91 -29.42 0.28
CA ALA A 238 -0.51 -29.48 -0.10
C ALA A 238 -0.25 -28.47 -1.25
N PRO A 239 0.85 -27.68 -1.22
CA PRO A 239 1.14 -26.68 -2.25
C PRO A 239 1.02 -27.19 -3.70
N GLY A 240 1.48 -28.43 -3.95
CA GLY A 240 1.41 -29.08 -5.26
C GLY A 240 -0.02 -29.31 -5.79
N ARG A 241 -1.03 -29.39 -4.92
CA ARG A 241 -2.43 -29.63 -5.34
C ARG A 241 -3.07 -28.41 -5.99
N VAL A 242 -2.60 -27.20 -5.68
CA VAL A 242 -3.13 -25.96 -6.28
C VAL A 242 -2.87 -25.92 -7.79
N PHE A 243 -1.73 -26.44 -8.25
CA PHE A 243 -1.44 -26.58 -9.69
C PHE A 243 -2.47 -27.47 -10.39
N ALA A 244 -2.76 -28.65 -9.82
CA ALA A 244 -3.74 -29.58 -10.38
C ALA A 244 -5.17 -29.01 -10.38
N LEU A 245 -5.53 -28.21 -9.37
CA LEU A 245 -6.83 -27.51 -9.35
C LEU A 245 -6.90 -26.45 -10.44
N ALA A 246 -5.85 -25.64 -10.60
CA ALA A 246 -5.79 -24.64 -11.68
C ALA A 246 -5.87 -25.29 -13.07
N ASP A 247 -5.17 -26.41 -13.29
CA ASP A 247 -5.24 -27.18 -14.55
C ASP A 247 -6.66 -27.74 -14.80
N ALA A 248 -7.44 -27.99 -13.74
CA ALA A 248 -8.83 -28.42 -13.81
C ALA A 248 -9.83 -27.26 -13.96
N GLY A 249 -9.36 -26.02 -14.06
CA GLY A 249 -10.20 -24.82 -14.27
C GLY A 249 -10.56 -24.06 -12.98
N GLU A 250 -9.98 -24.41 -11.83
CA GLU A 250 -10.15 -23.64 -10.59
C GLU A 250 -9.55 -22.23 -10.76
N ALA A 251 -10.32 -21.20 -10.42
CA ALA A 251 -9.83 -19.83 -10.45
C ALA A 251 -8.77 -19.61 -9.35
N VAL A 252 -7.62 -19.06 -9.72
CA VAL A 252 -6.52 -18.73 -8.81
C VAL A 252 -6.08 -17.28 -8.99
N ASN A 253 -5.57 -16.66 -7.92
CA ASN A 253 -4.91 -15.36 -7.99
C ASN A 253 -3.77 -15.41 -9.03
N GLY A 254 -3.62 -14.34 -9.81
CA GLY A 254 -2.69 -14.25 -10.94
C GLY A 254 -1.23 -14.56 -10.61
N ASP A 255 -0.78 -14.26 -9.38
CA ASP A 255 0.62 -14.48 -8.99
C ASP A 255 0.81 -15.79 -8.18
N LEU A 256 -0.27 -16.47 -7.78
CA LEU A 256 -0.23 -17.57 -6.81
C LEU A 256 0.63 -18.74 -7.28
N LEU A 257 0.42 -19.23 -8.50
CA LEU A 257 1.14 -20.38 -9.04
C LEU A 257 2.63 -20.09 -9.22
N GLU A 258 2.97 -18.87 -9.64
CA GLU A 258 4.36 -18.45 -9.81
C GLU A 258 5.08 -18.37 -8.47
N VAL A 259 4.46 -17.75 -7.46
CA VAL A 259 5.02 -17.70 -6.11
C VAL A 259 5.17 -19.11 -5.52
N LEU A 260 4.18 -20.00 -5.70
CA LEU A 260 4.29 -21.40 -5.28
C LEU A 260 5.46 -22.11 -5.95
N ARG A 261 5.69 -21.89 -7.25
CA ARG A 261 6.84 -22.47 -7.98
C ARG A 261 8.17 -21.92 -7.46
N LEU A 262 8.26 -20.61 -7.23
CA LEU A 262 9.49 -19.95 -6.75
C LEU A 262 9.87 -20.37 -5.32
N THR A 263 8.88 -20.72 -4.49
CA THR A 263 9.08 -21.04 -3.06
C THR A 263 9.09 -22.54 -2.78
N TYR A 264 8.05 -23.27 -3.19
CA TYR A 264 7.90 -24.72 -2.94
C TYR A 264 8.37 -25.59 -4.11
N GLY A 265 8.57 -25.02 -5.30
CA GLY A 265 9.02 -25.77 -6.49
C GLY A 265 10.50 -26.14 -6.49
N LYS A 266 11.32 -25.60 -5.57
CA LYS A 266 12.76 -25.93 -5.45
C LYS A 266 13.05 -27.27 -4.75
N SER A 267 12.05 -28.16 -4.68
CA SER A 267 12.18 -29.49 -4.08
C SER A 267 11.48 -30.54 -4.93
N GLN A 268 12.05 -30.81 -6.11
CA GLN A 268 12.00 -32.09 -6.80
C GLN A 268 13.36 -32.36 -7.43
#